data_AF-C7NEQ2-F1
#
_entry.id   AF-C7NEQ2-F1
#
_cell.length_a   1.000
_cell.length_b   1.000
_cell.length_c   1.000
_cell.angle_alpha   90.00
_cell.angle_beta   90.00
_cell.angle_gamma   90.00
#
_symmetry.space_group_name_H-M   'P 1'
#
loop_
_entity.id
_entity.type
_entity.pdbx_description
1 polymer ?
#
loop_
_entity_poly.entity_id
_entity_poly.type
_entity_poly.pdbx_seq_one_letter_code
_entity_poly.pdbx_strand_id
1 'polypeptide(L)'
;MSKILMLTEGKDPDKKLIEHVVEKFQIKGEVIWAKIGTIYAFYKDIKEKYDENMDIIRYIKYKYSDKISKEFKASEISYVYLFFDYDLHSKLNEEYKNIEKIYERINEISEINSFFENETENGKLYLSFPMIEAYHKPIGCNYIYEKNNFEEKLEDFTDFKKKIKNETGNMGMKAIKSQYKKVINFYIDNSENILEMKFKDVEKNKILKFQNELLKEENKVKIYPSIPIFLNEYYEIEKLQEKLKI
;
A
#
# COMPACT_ATOMS: atom_id res chain seq x y z
N MET A 1 9.69 -25.14 2.02
CA MET A 1 9.96 -23.79 1.47
C MET A 1 8.80 -22.91 1.92
N SER A 2 9.04 -21.79 2.60
CA SER A 2 7.96 -20.92 3.08
C SER A 2 7.22 -20.31 1.89
N LYS A 3 5.88 -20.34 1.91
CA LYS A 3 5.06 -19.64 0.93
C LYS A 3 4.54 -18.34 1.52
N ILE A 4 4.47 -17.31 0.69
CA ILE A 4 3.97 -15.98 1.05
C ILE A 4 2.71 -15.73 0.24
N LEU A 5 1.62 -15.36 0.91
CA LEU A 5 0.41 -14.89 0.24
C LEU A 5 0.44 -13.37 0.17
N MET A 6 0.51 -12.80 -1.04
CA MET A 6 0.46 -11.35 -1.26
C MET A 6 -0.87 -10.96 -1.89
N LEU A 7 -1.60 -10.10 -1.20
CA LEU A 7 -2.89 -9.58 -1.63
C LEU A 7 -2.72 -8.18 -2.19
N THR A 8 -3.34 -7.92 -3.33
CA THR A 8 -3.34 -6.60 -3.95
C THR A 8 -4.75 -6.16 -4.30
N GLU A 9 -5.03 -4.88 -4.10
CA GLU A 9 -6.19 -4.19 -4.68
C GLU A 9 -6.03 -3.99 -6.20
N GLY A 10 -7.14 -3.82 -6.91
CA GLY A 10 -7.12 -3.09 -8.18
C GLY A 10 -6.65 -3.85 -9.42
N LYS A 11 -6.09 -3.12 -10.40
CA LYS A 11 -5.84 -3.62 -11.76
C LYS A 11 -4.46 -4.28 -11.87
N ASP A 12 -4.25 -5.07 -12.91
CA ASP A 12 -2.98 -5.79 -13.13
C ASP A 12 -1.71 -4.92 -13.18
N PRO A 13 -1.74 -3.63 -13.59
CA PRO A 13 -0.56 -2.76 -13.54
C PRO A 13 0.01 -2.57 -12.13
N ASP A 14 -0.85 -2.48 -11.12
CA ASP A 14 -0.48 -2.18 -9.74
C ASP A 14 0.24 -3.37 -9.13
N LYS A 15 -0.33 -4.56 -9.33
CA LYS A 15 0.30 -5.85 -9.02
C LYS A 15 1.65 -6.02 -9.73
N LYS A 16 1.76 -5.68 -11.02
CA LYS A 16 3.01 -5.82 -11.79
C LYS A 16 4.16 -4.98 -11.25
N LEU A 17 3.88 -3.86 -10.60
CA LEU A 17 4.88 -3.04 -9.92
C LEU A 17 5.40 -3.75 -8.67
N ILE A 18 4.49 -4.22 -7.81
CA ILE A 18 4.84 -4.92 -6.57
C ILE A 18 5.58 -6.22 -6.89
N GLU A 19 5.10 -7.00 -7.86
CA GLU A 19 5.80 -8.20 -8.37
C GLU A 19 7.24 -7.91 -8.78
N HIS A 20 7.46 -6.80 -9.48
CA HIS A 20 8.79 -6.41 -9.91
C HIS A 20 9.70 -6.09 -8.72
N VAL A 21 9.20 -5.35 -7.73
CA VAL A 21 9.96 -5.04 -6.51
C VAL A 21 10.26 -6.32 -5.73
N VAL A 22 9.28 -7.19 -5.54
CA VAL A 22 9.44 -8.48 -4.85
C VAL A 22 10.52 -9.34 -5.50
N GLU A 23 10.52 -9.41 -6.84
CA GLU A 23 11.54 -10.12 -7.62
C GLU A 23 12.93 -9.47 -7.45
N LYS A 24 13.04 -8.15 -7.63
CA LYS A 24 14.34 -7.44 -7.60
C LYS A 24 14.96 -7.37 -6.22
N PHE A 25 14.16 -7.30 -5.17
CA PHE A 25 14.68 -7.31 -3.79
C PHE A 25 14.98 -8.73 -3.28
N GLN A 26 14.51 -9.76 -3.99
CA GLN A 26 14.66 -11.17 -3.61
C GLN A 26 13.99 -11.48 -2.27
N ILE A 27 12.70 -11.13 -2.16
CA ILE A 27 11.87 -11.51 -1.02
C ILE A 27 11.89 -13.04 -0.90
N LYS A 28 12.22 -13.56 0.29
CA LYS A 28 12.47 -14.98 0.50
C LYS A 28 11.17 -15.77 0.65
N GLY A 29 10.91 -16.67 -0.29
CA GLY A 29 9.77 -17.61 -0.26
C GLY A 29 9.11 -17.72 -1.63
N GLU A 30 8.25 -18.72 -1.78
CA GLU A 30 7.38 -18.77 -2.98
C GLU A 30 6.21 -17.81 -2.79
N VAL A 31 6.11 -16.79 -3.63
CA VAL A 31 5.02 -15.82 -3.58
C VAL A 31 3.81 -16.31 -4.37
N ILE A 32 2.67 -16.34 -3.71
CA ILE A 32 1.34 -16.59 -4.29
C ILE A 32 0.58 -15.27 -4.25
N TRP A 33 0.05 -14.87 -5.39
CA TRP A 33 -0.69 -13.62 -5.52
C TRP A 33 -2.18 -13.89 -5.46
N ALA A 34 -2.91 -13.10 -4.68
CA ALA A 34 -4.36 -13.07 -4.69
C ALA A 34 -4.84 -11.64 -4.99
N LYS A 35 -5.69 -11.50 -6.00
CA LYS A 35 -6.34 -10.22 -6.30
C LYS A 35 -7.69 -10.17 -5.64
N ILE A 36 -7.88 -9.22 -4.73
CA ILE A 36 -9.14 -9.05 -4.01
C ILE A 36 -9.78 -7.68 -4.31
N GLY A 37 -10.98 -7.45 -3.78
CA GLY A 37 -11.67 -6.16 -3.88
C GLY A 37 -11.01 -5.09 -3.01
N THR A 38 -11.74 -4.05 -2.63
CA THR A 38 -11.21 -3.03 -1.71
C THR A 38 -10.95 -3.62 -0.32
N ILE A 39 -10.02 -3.04 0.44
CA ILE A 39 -9.73 -3.51 1.80
C ILE A 39 -10.97 -3.44 2.71
N TYR A 40 -11.79 -2.41 2.52
CA TYR A 40 -13.04 -2.22 3.25
C TYR A 40 -14.06 -3.31 2.97
N ALA A 41 -14.28 -3.64 1.69
CA ALA A 41 -15.19 -4.71 1.31
C ALA A 41 -14.68 -6.05 1.84
N PHE A 42 -13.38 -6.32 1.69
CA PHE A 42 -12.75 -7.54 2.20
C PHE A 42 -12.87 -7.67 3.73
N TYR A 43 -12.59 -6.61 4.48
CA TYR A 43 -12.69 -6.61 5.93
C TYR A 43 -14.13 -6.81 6.42
N LYS A 44 -15.09 -6.11 5.84
CA LYS A 44 -16.52 -6.30 6.14
C LYS A 44 -16.95 -7.74 5.91
N ASP A 45 -16.54 -8.27 4.75
CA ASP A 45 -16.81 -9.64 4.35
C ASP A 45 -16.17 -10.69 5.25
N ILE A 46 -15.02 -10.38 5.85
CA ILE A 46 -14.40 -11.19 6.91
C ILE A 46 -15.25 -11.06 8.16
N LYS A 47 -15.50 -9.87 8.70
CA LYS A 47 -16.25 -9.67 9.95
C LYS A 47 -17.63 -10.35 9.97
N GLU A 48 -18.33 -10.37 8.84
CA GLU A 48 -19.65 -11.02 8.74
C GLU A 48 -19.58 -12.55 8.65
N LYS A 49 -18.46 -13.12 8.19
CA LYS A 49 -18.33 -14.55 7.83
C LYS A 49 -17.25 -15.30 8.60
N TYR A 50 -16.43 -14.59 9.36
CA TYR A 50 -15.36 -15.14 10.18
C TYR A 50 -16.00 -15.78 11.41
N ASP A 51 -16.41 -17.04 11.23
CA ASP A 51 -16.69 -17.96 12.34
C ASP A 51 -15.36 -18.43 12.96
N GLU A 52 -15.36 -18.81 14.23
CA GLU A 52 -14.18 -19.18 15.04
C GLU A 52 -13.33 -20.31 14.41
N ASN A 53 -13.89 -21.03 13.42
CA ASN A 53 -13.26 -22.17 12.75
C ASN A 53 -12.58 -21.84 11.40
N MET A 54 -12.71 -20.62 10.85
CA MET A 54 -12.19 -20.28 9.52
C MET A 54 -11.10 -19.21 9.58
N ASP A 55 -9.83 -19.62 9.43
CA ASP A 55 -8.71 -18.68 9.31
C ASP A 55 -8.74 -17.89 7.99
N ILE A 56 -8.04 -16.75 7.97
CA ILE A 56 -8.03 -15.83 6.82
C ILE A 56 -7.50 -16.48 5.54
N ILE A 57 -6.54 -17.39 5.66
CA ILE A 57 -5.90 -18.06 4.52
C ILE A 57 -6.90 -18.99 3.83
N ARG A 58 -7.67 -19.76 4.62
CA ARG A 58 -8.76 -20.61 4.13
C ARG A 58 -9.88 -19.78 3.54
N TYR A 59 -10.22 -18.64 4.16
CA TYR A 59 -11.21 -17.72 3.62
C TYR A 59 -10.81 -17.20 2.24
N ILE A 60 -9.57 -16.73 2.11
CA ILE A 60 -9.02 -16.24 0.84
C ILE A 60 -9.06 -17.35 -0.21
N LYS A 61 -8.59 -18.54 0.15
CA LYS A 61 -8.58 -19.71 -0.74
C LYS A 61 -9.98 -20.07 -1.23
N TYR A 62 -10.96 -20.10 -0.33
CA TYR A 62 -12.35 -20.43 -0.67
C TYR A 62 -12.98 -19.38 -1.59
N LYS A 63 -12.92 -18.11 -1.19
CA LYS A 63 -13.66 -17.04 -1.83
C LYS A 63 -13.01 -16.50 -3.12
N TYR A 64 -11.69 -16.54 -3.19
CA TYR A 64 -10.91 -15.95 -4.28
C TYR A 64 -10.11 -17.01 -5.04
N SER A 65 -10.58 -18.27 -5.06
CA SER A 65 -9.94 -19.40 -5.76
C SER A 65 -9.62 -19.09 -7.23
N ASP A 66 -10.51 -18.37 -7.92
CA ASP A 66 -10.36 -17.94 -9.32
C ASP A 66 -9.37 -16.78 -9.51
N LYS A 67 -8.96 -16.11 -8.43
CA LYS A 67 -8.08 -14.93 -8.45
C LYS A 67 -6.73 -15.17 -7.78
N ILE A 68 -6.46 -16.41 -7.40
CA ILE A 68 -5.18 -16.86 -6.85
C ILE A 68 -4.28 -17.31 -8.01
N SER A 69 -3.00 -16.92 -7.98
CA SER A 69 -2.08 -17.20 -9.08
C SER A 69 -1.64 -18.68 -9.17
N LYS A 70 -1.71 -19.41 -8.06
CA LYS A 70 -1.22 -20.79 -7.91
C LYS A 70 -1.95 -21.51 -6.78
N GLU A 71 -2.25 -22.79 -6.95
CA GLU A 71 -2.79 -23.63 -5.89
C GLU A 71 -1.84 -23.78 -4.69
N PHE A 72 -2.41 -23.85 -3.50
CA PHE A 72 -1.68 -24.05 -2.24
C PHE A 72 -2.55 -24.66 -1.15
N LYS A 73 -1.93 -25.27 -0.13
CA LYS A 73 -2.62 -25.64 1.11
C LYS A 73 -2.47 -24.50 2.11
N ALA A 74 -3.52 -24.20 2.89
CA ALA A 74 -3.47 -23.11 3.86
C ALA A 74 -2.28 -23.23 4.83
N SER A 75 -1.93 -24.45 5.24
CA SER A 75 -0.78 -24.75 6.10
C SER A 75 0.60 -24.52 5.47
N GLU A 76 0.68 -24.24 4.16
CA GLU A 76 1.95 -23.92 3.48
C GLU A 76 2.26 -22.42 3.51
N ILE A 77 1.27 -21.57 3.78
CA ILE A 77 1.43 -20.13 3.88
C ILE A 77 2.03 -19.79 5.24
N SER A 78 3.19 -19.14 5.23
CA SER A 78 3.88 -18.68 6.44
C SER A 78 3.66 -17.19 6.70
N TYR A 79 3.42 -16.42 5.65
CA TYR A 79 3.30 -14.96 5.72
C TYR A 79 2.19 -14.46 4.80
N VAL A 80 1.42 -13.48 5.27
CA VAL A 80 0.38 -12.80 4.51
C VAL A 80 0.68 -11.30 4.49
N TYR A 81 0.86 -10.73 3.31
CA TYR A 81 1.05 -9.29 3.12
C TYR A 81 -0.06 -8.72 2.25
N LEU A 82 -0.58 -7.55 2.62
CA LEU A 82 -1.68 -6.88 1.94
C LEU A 82 -1.20 -5.52 1.45
N PHE A 83 -1.31 -5.24 0.16
CA PHE A 83 -0.98 -3.94 -0.44
C PHE A 83 -2.24 -3.30 -1.01
N PHE A 84 -2.68 -2.22 -0.36
CA PHE A 84 -3.95 -1.56 -0.67
C PHE A 84 -3.76 -0.06 -0.80
N ASP A 85 -4.73 0.57 -1.43
CA ASP A 85 -4.81 2.00 -1.49
C ASP A 85 -5.44 2.52 -0.19
N TYR A 86 -5.03 3.71 0.25
CA TYR A 86 -5.76 4.47 1.26
C TYR A 86 -7.01 5.10 0.64
N ASP A 87 -7.84 4.25 0.03
CA ASP A 87 -8.98 4.66 -0.78
C ASP A 87 -10.19 5.00 0.12
N LEU A 88 -10.31 6.28 0.43
CA LEU A 88 -11.45 6.82 1.18
C LEU A 88 -12.71 7.00 0.32
N HIS A 89 -12.64 6.78 -1.01
CA HIS A 89 -13.68 7.12 -1.97
C HIS A 89 -14.95 6.27 -1.87
N SER A 90 -14.87 5.03 -1.41
CA SER A 90 -15.97 4.05 -1.58
C SER A 90 -17.30 4.44 -0.92
N LYS A 91 -17.34 5.50 -0.10
CA LYS A 91 -18.58 6.12 0.45
C LYS A 91 -18.60 7.65 0.40
N LEU A 92 -17.54 8.34 -0.03
CA LEU A 92 -17.40 9.80 0.13
C LEU A 92 -17.81 10.62 -1.11
N ASN A 93 -18.31 9.99 -2.16
CA ASN A 93 -18.50 10.64 -3.47
C ASN A 93 -19.52 11.79 -3.52
N GLU A 94 -20.19 12.15 -2.42
CA GLU A 94 -20.96 13.40 -2.28
C GLU A 94 -20.69 14.13 -0.95
N GLU A 95 -19.74 13.64 -0.13
CA GLU A 95 -19.64 13.93 1.31
C GLU A 95 -18.25 14.30 1.79
N TYR A 96 -17.36 14.70 0.87
CA TYR A 96 -16.03 15.24 1.19
C TYR A 96 -16.04 16.47 2.14
N LYS A 97 -17.23 17.03 2.39
CA LYS A 97 -17.47 18.12 3.35
C LYS A 97 -18.06 17.67 4.69
N ASN A 98 -18.44 16.40 4.84
CA ASN A 98 -18.96 15.88 6.09
C ASN A 98 -17.81 15.31 6.94
N ILE A 99 -17.37 16.11 7.91
CA ILE A 99 -16.28 15.78 8.82
C ILE A 99 -16.55 14.50 9.64
N GLU A 100 -17.82 14.21 9.98
CA GLU A 100 -18.19 13.00 10.72
C GLU A 100 -17.89 11.75 9.91
N LYS A 101 -18.15 11.78 8.60
CA LYS A 101 -17.88 10.65 7.70
C LYS A 101 -16.41 10.44 7.43
N ILE A 102 -15.63 11.52 7.41
CA ILE A 102 -14.16 11.44 7.39
C ILE A 102 -13.67 10.74 8.67
N TYR A 103 -14.19 11.11 9.85
CA TYR A 103 -13.84 10.45 11.10
C TYR A 103 -14.27 8.98 11.15
N GLU A 104 -15.48 8.64 10.71
CA GLU A 104 -15.92 7.25 10.59
C GLU A 104 -14.97 6.44 9.72
N ARG A 105 -14.54 7.01 8.58
CA ARG A 105 -13.62 6.35 7.67
C ARG A 105 -12.23 6.17 8.26
N ILE A 106 -11.73 7.18 8.98
CA ILE A 106 -10.45 7.10 9.71
C ILE A 106 -10.50 6.01 10.78
N ASN A 107 -11.61 5.89 11.49
CA ASN A 107 -11.81 4.84 12.49
C ASN A 107 -11.86 3.45 11.81
N GLU A 108 -12.62 3.33 10.71
CA GLU A 108 -12.73 2.09 9.93
C GLU A 108 -11.35 1.62 9.42
N ILE A 109 -10.55 2.50 8.81
CA ILE A 109 -9.20 2.11 8.33
C ILE A 109 -8.22 1.82 9.47
N SER A 110 -8.36 2.48 10.62
CA SER A 110 -7.55 2.18 11.81
C SER A 110 -7.88 0.81 12.39
N GLU A 111 -9.17 0.46 12.42
CA GLU A 111 -9.64 -0.87 12.85
C GLU A 111 -9.13 -1.96 11.90
N ILE A 112 -9.26 -1.74 10.59
CA ILE A 112 -8.73 -2.62 9.54
C ILE A 112 -7.22 -2.82 9.73
N ASN A 113 -6.46 -1.74 9.89
CA ASN A 113 -5.01 -1.82 10.08
C ASN A 113 -4.62 -2.59 11.35
N SER A 114 -5.40 -2.44 12.42
CA SER A 114 -5.18 -3.18 13.68
C SER A 114 -5.51 -4.67 13.53
N PHE A 115 -6.50 -5.02 12.72
CA PHE A 115 -6.82 -6.41 12.41
C PHE A 115 -5.71 -7.07 11.56
N PHE A 116 -5.13 -6.32 10.63
CA PHE A 116 -4.04 -6.73 9.74
C PHE A 116 -2.67 -6.22 10.21
N GLU A 117 -2.31 -6.55 11.45
CA GLU A 117 -1.08 -6.05 12.08
C GLU A 117 0.16 -6.90 11.77
N ASN A 118 0.02 -8.22 11.78
CA ASN A 118 1.13 -9.17 11.80
C ASN A 118 1.06 -10.17 10.62
N GLU A 119 2.14 -10.28 9.87
CA GLU A 119 2.22 -11.13 8.68
C GLU A 119 2.06 -12.62 8.98
N THR A 120 2.32 -13.07 10.21
CA THR A 120 2.17 -14.48 10.62
C THR A 120 0.79 -14.82 11.20
N GLU A 121 -0.10 -13.84 11.32
CA GLU A 121 -1.46 -13.99 11.87
C GLU A 121 -2.51 -13.73 10.77
N ASN A 122 -3.33 -12.68 10.92
CA ASN A 122 -4.32 -12.28 9.91
C ASN A 122 -3.68 -11.65 8.67
N GLY A 123 -2.40 -11.33 8.73
CA GLY A 123 -1.64 -10.66 7.68
C GLY A 123 -1.29 -9.24 8.05
N LYS A 124 -0.38 -8.65 7.27
CA LYS A 124 0.15 -7.31 7.51
C LYS A 124 -0.18 -6.36 6.37
N LEU A 125 -0.93 -5.32 6.69
CA LEU A 125 -1.44 -4.33 5.73
C LEU A 125 -0.47 -3.17 5.52
N TYR A 126 -0.14 -2.90 4.27
CA TYR A 126 0.59 -1.72 3.83
C TYR A 126 -0.28 -0.88 2.89
N LEU A 127 -0.46 0.37 3.27
CA LEU A 127 -1.28 1.35 2.56
C LEU A 127 -0.41 2.29 1.73
N SER A 128 -0.83 2.56 0.49
CA SER A 128 -0.27 3.63 -0.33
C SER A 128 -1.15 4.87 -0.19
N PHE A 129 -0.54 6.04 0.01
CA PHE A 129 -1.26 7.29 0.24
C PHE A 129 -1.18 8.21 -0.98
N PRO A 130 -2.30 8.56 -1.63
CA PRO A 130 -3.63 7.96 -1.45
C PRO A 130 -3.79 6.58 -2.14
N MET A 131 -2.91 6.26 -3.08
CA MET A 131 -2.97 5.01 -3.86
C MET A 131 -1.61 4.63 -4.42
N ILE A 132 -1.49 3.43 -4.97
CA ILE A 132 -0.25 2.85 -5.50
C ILE A 132 0.45 3.74 -6.54
N GLU A 133 -0.30 4.57 -7.28
CA GLU A 133 0.26 5.59 -8.20
C GLU A 133 1.15 6.61 -7.51
N ALA A 134 1.06 6.77 -6.19
CA ALA A 134 2.00 7.57 -5.41
C ALA A 134 3.44 7.21 -5.76
N TYR A 135 3.72 5.92 -6.01
CA TYR A 135 5.03 5.45 -6.43
C TYR A 135 5.58 6.18 -7.68
N HIS A 136 4.72 6.63 -8.59
CA HIS A 136 5.16 7.31 -9.80
C HIS A 136 5.32 8.83 -9.62
N LYS A 137 4.86 9.43 -8.50
CA LYS A 137 4.90 10.89 -8.31
C LYS A 137 6.30 11.49 -8.50
N PRO A 138 7.40 10.90 -7.97
CA PRO A 138 8.74 11.43 -8.19
C PRO A 138 9.13 11.48 -9.65
N ILE A 139 8.65 10.54 -10.49
CA ILE A 139 8.96 10.54 -11.92
C ILE A 139 8.32 11.76 -12.59
N GLY A 140 7.06 12.07 -12.26
CA GLY A 140 6.31 13.20 -12.81
C GLY A 140 6.93 14.56 -12.48
N CYS A 141 7.59 14.69 -11.33
CA CYS A 141 8.32 15.89 -10.93
C CYS A 141 9.84 15.79 -11.13
N ASN A 142 10.33 14.87 -11.97
CA ASN A 142 11.76 14.66 -12.25
C ASN A 142 12.65 14.52 -10.99
N TYR A 143 12.11 13.87 -9.97
CA TYR A 143 12.74 13.61 -8.66
C TYR A 143 13.04 14.89 -7.87
N ILE A 144 12.35 15.99 -8.17
CA ILE A 144 12.44 17.24 -7.41
C ILE A 144 11.37 17.24 -6.34
N TYR A 145 11.80 17.37 -5.09
CA TYR A 145 10.88 17.57 -3.98
C TYR A 145 10.42 19.03 -3.93
N GLU A 146 9.10 19.22 -3.98
CA GLU A 146 8.42 20.46 -3.64
C GLU A 146 7.20 20.09 -2.80
N LYS A 147 7.00 20.78 -1.66
CA LYS A 147 5.95 20.42 -0.69
C LYS A 147 4.57 20.23 -1.35
N ASN A 148 4.17 21.17 -2.20
CA ASN A 148 2.87 21.16 -2.89
C ASN A 148 2.70 19.98 -3.87
N ASN A 149 3.81 19.40 -4.35
CA ASN A 149 3.77 18.22 -5.20
C ASN A 149 3.63 16.92 -4.40
N PHE A 150 3.85 16.92 -3.08
CA PHE A 150 3.81 15.70 -2.26
C PHE A 150 2.74 15.74 -1.18
N GLU A 151 1.72 16.56 -1.39
CA GLU A 151 0.46 16.54 -0.66
C GLU A 151 -0.71 16.52 -1.63
N GLU A 152 -1.78 15.83 -1.27
CA GLU A 152 -3.01 15.80 -2.07
C GLU A 152 -4.20 16.04 -1.15
N LYS A 153 -5.17 16.82 -1.62
CA LYS A 153 -6.41 17.05 -0.88
C LYS A 153 -7.37 15.89 -1.10
N LEU A 154 -8.19 15.61 -0.10
CA LEU A 154 -9.19 14.56 -0.16
C LEU A 154 -10.15 14.71 -1.36
N GLU A 155 -10.58 15.94 -1.67
CA GLU A 155 -11.46 16.24 -2.82
C GLU A 155 -10.85 15.89 -4.17
N ASP A 156 -9.52 15.82 -4.24
CA ASP A 156 -8.73 15.62 -5.45
C ASP A 156 -8.27 14.17 -5.67
N PHE A 157 -8.46 13.27 -4.70
CA PHE A 157 -7.96 11.90 -4.79
C PHE A 157 -8.50 11.15 -6.02
N THR A 158 -9.74 11.44 -6.44
CA THR A 158 -10.39 10.78 -7.60
C THR A 158 -9.62 11.06 -8.89
N ASP A 159 -9.06 12.26 -9.00
CA ASP A 159 -8.28 12.71 -10.14
C ASP A 159 -6.78 12.44 -9.98
N PHE A 160 -6.31 12.03 -8.80
CA PHE A 160 -4.89 11.81 -8.51
C PHE A 160 -4.22 10.87 -9.52
N LYS A 161 -4.81 9.71 -9.79
CA LYS A 161 -4.31 8.75 -10.80
C LYS A 161 -4.16 9.39 -12.18
N LYS A 162 -5.10 10.25 -12.56
CA LYS A 162 -5.08 10.98 -13.83
C LYS A 162 -4.01 12.07 -13.83
N LYS A 163 -3.84 12.82 -12.72
CA LYS A 163 -2.76 13.81 -12.53
C LYS A 163 -1.38 13.13 -12.71
N ILE A 164 -1.14 12.04 -11.99
CA ILE A 164 0.10 11.25 -12.09
C ILE A 164 0.35 10.79 -13.53
N LYS A 165 -0.67 10.26 -14.21
CA LYS A 165 -0.53 9.82 -15.60
C LYS A 165 -0.17 10.97 -16.54
N ASN A 166 -0.72 12.16 -16.32
CA ASN A 166 -0.39 13.34 -17.12
C ASN A 166 1.05 13.81 -16.88
N GLU A 167 1.48 13.85 -15.62
CA GLU A 167 2.83 14.28 -15.23
C GLU A 167 3.92 13.31 -15.70
N THR A 168 3.68 12.01 -15.55
CA THR A 168 4.61 10.96 -16.00
C THR A 168 4.56 10.72 -17.51
N GLY A 169 3.57 11.30 -18.19
CA GLY A 169 3.32 11.13 -19.61
C GLY A 169 3.01 9.67 -19.99
N ASN A 170 3.35 9.31 -21.22
CA ASN A 170 3.16 7.95 -21.74
C ASN A 170 4.30 7.00 -21.34
N MET A 171 4.98 7.24 -20.22
CA MET A 171 6.03 6.33 -19.75
C MET A 171 5.42 4.95 -19.51
N GLY A 172 5.82 3.99 -20.33
CA GLY A 172 5.37 2.61 -20.22
C GLY A 172 5.90 1.95 -18.94
N MET A 173 5.22 0.90 -18.49
CA MET A 173 5.59 0.10 -17.32
C MET A 173 7.07 -0.35 -17.31
N LYS A 174 7.67 -0.59 -18.48
CA LYS A 174 9.10 -0.93 -18.60
C LYS A 174 10.02 0.20 -18.09
N ALA A 175 9.73 1.44 -18.44
CA ALA A 175 10.50 2.61 -18.01
C ALA A 175 10.33 2.88 -16.51
N ILE A 176 9.12 2.68 -16.00
CA ILE A 176 8.84 2.75 -14.55
C ILE A 176 9.65 1.69 -13.80
N LYS A 177 9.58 0.44 -14.24
CA LYS A 177 10.35 -0.67 -13.65
C LYS A 177 11.86 -0.41 -13.69
N SER A 178 12.41 0.22 -14.73
CA SER A 178 13.84 0.56 -14.72
C SER A 178 14.26 1.61 -13.69
N GLN A 179 13.31 2.40 -13.19
CA GLN A 179 13.55 3.50 -12.27
C GLN A 179 13.23 3.15 -10.80
N TYR A 180 12.89 1.89 -10.52
CA TYR A 180 12.39 1.46 -9.21
C TYR A 180 13.30 1.86 -8.03
N LYS A 181 14.62 1.68 -8.15
CA LYS A 181 15.58 2.10 -7.10
C LYS A 181 15.57 3.61 -6.87
N LYS A 182 15.51 4.41 -7.95
CA LYS A 182 15.50 5.88 -7.86
C LYS A 182 14.25 6.38 -7.15
N VAL A 183 13.10 5.79 -7.44
CA VAL A 183 11.84 6.11 -6.77
C VAL A 183 11.91 5.76 -5.28
N ILE A 184 12.41 4.56 -4.94
CA ILE A 184 12.53 4.15 -3.54
C ILE A 184 13.51 5.06 -2.79
N ASN A 185 14.69 5.35 -3.37
CA ASN A 185 15.65 6.29 -2.79
C ASN A 185 15.05 7.68 -2.60
N PHE A 186 14.29 8.20 -3.58
CA PHE A 186 13.63 9.50 -3.43
C PHE A 186 12.75 9.56 -2.18
N TYR A 187 11.94 8.52 -1.94
CA TYR A 187 11.07 8.48 -0.76
C TYR A 187 11.84 8.31 0.55
N ILE A 188 12.95 7.56 0.53
CA ILE A 188 13.86 7.43 1.67
C ILE A 188 14.49 8.79 2.00
N ASP A 189 15.10 9.42 1.01
CA ASP A 189 15.86 10.67 1.16
C ASP A 189 14.97 11.86 1.54
N ASN A 190 13.70 11.83 1.11
CA ASN A 190 12.73 12.91 1.36
C ASN A 190 11.71 12.56 2.45
N SER A 191 11.87 11.47 3.20
CA SER A 191 10.88 11.08 4.21
C SER A 191 10.68 12.17 5.26
N GLU A 192 11.75 12.83 5.70
CA GLU A 192 11.68 13.89 6.72
C GLU A 192 10.97 15.13 6.18
N ASN A 193 11.13 15.42 4.89
CA ASN A 193 10.45 16.52 4.23
C ASN A 193 8.95 16.22 3.96
N ILE A 194 8.63 14.98 3.57
CA ILE A 194 7.27 14.59 3.19
C ILE A 194 6.43 14.26 4.43
N LEU A 195 6.97 13.47 5.35
CA LEU A 195 6.25 12.87 6.48
C LEU A 195 6.64 13.47 7.84
N GLU A 196 7.57 14.43 7.88
CA GLU A 196 8.07 15.00 9.13
C GLU A 196 8.71 13.96 10.06
N MET A 197 9.18 12.84 9.47
CA MET A 197 9.84 11.74 10.16
C MET A 197 11.02 11.20 9.36
N LYS A 198 12.09 10.85 10.07
CA LYS A 198 13.26 10.21 9.48
C LYS A 198 12.89 8.81 9.01
N PHE A 199 13.45 8.39 7.88
CA PHE A 199 13.05 7.12 7.26
C PHE A 199 13.34 5.92 8.16
N LYS A 200 14.38 5.96 8.99
CA LYS A 200 14.66 4.92 9.98
C LYS A 200 13.51 4.70 10.98
N ASP A 201 12.68 5.72 11.19
CA ASP A 201 11.55 5.72 12.13
C ASP A 201 10.21 5.48 11.40
N VAL A 202 10.24 5.31 10.08
CA VAL A 202 9.07 5.00 9.25
C VAL A 202 8.60 3.58 9.51
N GLU A 203 7.38 3.48 10.03
CA GLU A 203 6.65 2.24 10.29
C GLU A 203 5.19 2.42 9.85
N LYS A 204 4.53 1.34 9.42
CA LYS A 204 3.18 1.37 8.85
C LYS A 204 2.17 2.09 9.76
N ASN A 205 2.23 1.83 11.07
CA ASN A 205 1.29 2.37 12.04
C ASN A 205 1.54 3.85 12.33
N LYS A 206 2.82 4.26 12.37
CA LYS A 206 3.20 5.66 12.55
C LYS A 206 2.75 6.51 11.36
N ILE A 207 2.95 6.00 10.15
CA ILE A 207 2.49 6.70 8.93
C ILE A 207 0.98 6.77 8.91
N LEU A 208 0.26 5.67 9.15
CA LEU A 208 -1.20 5.71 9.14
C LEU A 208 -1.73 6.72 10.17
N LYS A 209 -1.16 6.74 11.38
CA LYS A 209 -1.54 7.72 12.41
C LYS A 209 -1.30 9.16 11.95
N PHE A 210 -0.11 9.45 11.43
CA PHE A 210 0.24 10.77 10.90
C PHE A 210 -0.70 11.20 9.76
N GLN A 211 -0.95 10.32 8.80
CA GLN A 211 -1.84 10.59 7.66
C GLN A 211 -3.28 10.81 8.12
N ASN A 212 -3.76 10.02 9.09
CA ASN A 212 -5.07 10.21 9.69
C ASN A 212 -5.17 11.56 10.40
N GLU A 213 -4.17 11.96 11.20
CA GLU A 213 -4.15 13.27 11.88
C GLU A 213 -4.17 14.43 10.87
N LEU A 214 -3.32 14.38 9.85
CA LEU A 214 -3.29 15.38 8.78
C LEU A 214 -4.63 15.47 8.03
N LEU A 215 -5.27 14.32 7.78
CA LEU A 215 -6.57 14.30 7.12
C LEU A 215 -7.65 14.98 7.97
N LYS A 216 -7.63 14.80 9.30
CA LYS A 216 -8.58 15.45 10.22
C LYS A 216 -8.39 16.96 10.27
N GLU A 217 -7.14 17.42 10.27
CA GLU A 217 -6.81 18.83 10.47
C GLU A 217 -6.87 19.64 9.17
N GLU A 218 -6.41 19.07 8.06
CA GLU A 218 -6.21 19.79 6.80
C GLU A 218 -7.01 19.22 5.61
N ASN A 219 -7.74 18.10 5.77
CA ASN A 219 -8.37 17.37 4.66
C ASN A 219 -7.37 16.99 3.55
N LYS A 220 -6.14 16.65 3.94
CA LYS A 220 -5.05 16.27 3.04
C LYS A 220 -4.35 14.99 3.50
N VAL A 221 -3.63 14.38 2.59
CA VAL A 221 -2.62 13.36 2.89
C VAL A 221 -1.30 13.72 2.23
N LYS A 222 -0.20 13.21 2.78
CA LYS A 222 1.10 13.24 2.12
C LYS A 222 1.21 12.07 1.16
N ILE A 223 1.70 12.34 -0.05
CA ILE A 223 1.85 11.33 -1.10
C ILE A 223 3.03 10.42 -0.75
N TYR A 224 2.73 9.19 -0.33
CA TYR A 224 3.77 8.24 0.10
C TYR A 224 3.33 6.79 -0.18
N PRO A 225 4.05 6.03 -1.03
CA PRO A 225 3.68 4.67 -1.39
C PRO A 225 4.00 3.68 -0.27
N SER A 226 3.29 2.54 -0.28
CA SER A 226 3.51 1.44 0.67
C SER A 226 4.86 0.73 0.53
N ILE A 227 5.43 0.71 -0.69
CA ILE A 227 6.60 -0.10 -1.03
C ILE A 227 7.83 0.23 -0.16
N PRO A 228 8.26 1.51 -0.01
CA PRO A 228 9.37 1.85 0.89
C PRO A 228 9.12 1.42 2.34
N ILE A 229 7.88 1.52 2.82
CA ILE A 229 7.50 1.12 4.19
C ILE A 229 7.70 -0.39 4.36
N PHE A 230 7.12 -1.19 3.45
CA PHE A 230 7.27 -2.64 3.44
C PHE A 230 8.74 -3.09 3.39
N LEU A 231 9.54 -2.47 2.52
CA LEU A 231 10.94 -2.83 2.39
C LEU A 231 11.76 -2.45 3.62
N ASN A 232 11.44 -1.32 4.27
CA ASN A 232 12.10 -0.92 5.51
C ASN A 232 11.83 -1.93 6.63
N GLU A 233 10.57 -2.32 6.82
CA GLU A 233 10.20 -3.29 7.85
C GLU A 233 10.70 -4.71 7.53
N TYR A 234 10.84 -5.07 6.25
CA TYR A 234 11.32 -6.40 5.84
C TYR A 234 12.85 -6.56 5.93
N TYR A 235 13.63 -5.54 5.55
CA TYR A 235 15.09 -5.62 5.49
C TYR A 235 15.82 -4.91 6.63
N GLU A 236 15.16 -3.96 7.29
CA GLU A 236 15.78 -2.88 8.07
C GLU A 236 16.58 -1.91 7.17
N ILE A 237 16.70 -0.66 7.61
CA ILE A 237 17.22 0.45 6.78
C ILE A 237 18.62 0.19 6.22
N GLU A 238 19.53 -0.37 7.02
CA GLU A 238 20.92 -0.61 6.62
C GLU A 238 21.01 -1.57 5.44
N LYS A 239 20.34 -2.74 5.55
CA LYS A 239 20.32 -3.74 4.47
C LYS A 239 19.53 -3.26 3.26
N LEU A 240 18.48 -2.45 3.48
CA LEU A 240 17.72 -1.83 2.39
C LEU A 240 18.60 -0.88 1.57
N GLN A 241 19.35 0.00 2.22
CA GLN A 241 20.28 0.92 1.56
C GLN A 241 21.37 0.18 0.77
N GLU A 242 21.88 -0.93 1.29
CA GLU A 242 22.82 -1.80 0.54
C GLU A 242 22.23 -2.33 -0.75
N LYS A 243 20.97 -2.80 -0.72
CA LYS A 243 20.26 -3.29 -1.91
C LYS A 243 19.93 -2.19 -2.92
N LEU A 244 19.83 -0.95 -2.44
CA LEU A 244 19.51 0.22 -3.25
C LEU A 244 20.72 0.89 -3.90
N LYS A 245 21.96 0.52 -3.52
CA LYS A 245 23.18 0.97 -4.23
C LYS A 245 23.05 0.65 -5.72
N ILE A 246 23.24 1.69 -6.56
CA ILE A 246 23.15 1.64 -8.03
C ILE A 246 24.50 1.22 -8.58
#